data_AF-K1RMK3-F1
#
_entry.id   AF-K1RMK3-F1
#
_cell.length_a   1.000
_cell.length_b   1.000
_cell.length_c   1.000
_cell.angle_alpha   90.00
_cell.angle_beta   90.00
_cell.angle_gamma   90.00
#
_symmetry.space_group_name_H-M   'P 1'
#
loop_
_entity.id
_entity.type
_entity.pdbx_description
1 polymer ?
#
loop_
_entity_poly.entity_id
_entity_poly.type
_entity_poly.pdbx_seq_one_letter_code
_entity_poly.pdbx_strand_id
1 'polypeptide(L)'
;MSWKPFIPDVNEWKKHFVESADMKYIPNQKTYVIGQFGNGSRPVTQIELITPTQQAVEMARSELKKRKNDGEPIVHFEAPGREPRRAAKKKKRNLFCSMGSSSSRNAEASQRRYLIGTLTKKSCVEQKFFGLSQLIDLKCTSQSKGSTGKGNNYDHNGVKAQDRDHMDLCNTNGATLYKPMPLNKPLYASETFVNWKSHYDIERMQMKLMQRKTAVYLVPIGSFPSFVMDFKLNMSGKVCSLFEILGTFLEIFYQEMPVSWLDSVDPEKENWNITTRNHKVTGKRQYLVSDFYPQLKKWKPKNTYGILGLTWTDLYPTESLNFVLGEASKRHRSGVISFGRFEPKTFDPEKSRDIEDIDPIIMWKLLKVSSHELGHLFGLSHCDFFLCGMNGSSSVEEAMLQPLFFCPVCIRKLQYACKFDIVKRYTELRQFFTELNGAMPFDRLQQCVEWLDSCLDFLLNDK
;
A
#
# COMPACT_ATOMS: atom_id res chain seq x y z
N MET A 1 15.84 24.78 22.40
CA MET A 1 15.36 23.70 23.31
C MET A 1 14.93 22.52 22.46
N SER A 2 15.67 21.42 22.52
CA SER A 2 15.37 20.19 21.76
C SER A 2 14.29 19.39 22.51
N TRP A 3 13.18 19.10 21.84
CA TRP A 3 12.16 18.20 22.37
C TRP A 3 12.60 16.75 22.12
N LYS A 4 12.73 15.97 23.18
CA LYS A 4 12.85 14.50 23.12
C LYS A 4 11.52 13.89 23.56
N PRO A 5 10.95 12.93 22.82
CA PRO A 5 9.79 12.19 23.29
C PRO A 5 10.18 11.34 24.51
N PHE A 6 9.42 11.47 25.60
CA PHE A 6 9.50 10.55 26.73
C PHE A 6 8.86 9.23 26.33
N ILE A 7 9.69 8.20 26.15
CA ILE A 7 9.25 6.81 25.98
C ILE A 7 9.45 6.18 27.36
N PRO A 8 8.39 5.89 28.13
CA PRO A 8 8.55 5.25 29.43
C PRO A 8 9.18 3.86 29.24
N ASP A 9 10.17 3.52 30.08
CA ASP A 9 10.71 2.17 30.11
C ASP A 9 9.65 1.22 30.67
N VAL A 10 9.06 0.44 29.77
CA VAL A 10 7.99 -0.52 30.06
C VAL A 10 8.42 -1.54 31.12
N ASN A 11 9.73 -1.82 31.24
CA ASN A 11 10.24 -2.76 32.24
C ASN A 11 10.33 -2.11 33.63
N GLU A 12 10.67 -0.82 33.69
CA GLU A 12 10.68 -0.04 34.93
C GLU A 12 9.24 0.13 35.48
N TRP A 13 8.28 0.37 34.58
CA TRP A 13 6.85 0.44 34.91
C TRP A 13 6.28 -0.89 35.41
N LYS A 14 6.68 -2.01 34.80
CA LYS A 14 6.31 -3.36 35.26
C LYS A 14 6.87 -3.66 36.64
N LYS A 15 8.13 -3.29 36.88
CA LYS A 15 8.81 -3.53 38.15
C LYS A 15 8.14 -2.76 39.29
N HIS A 16 7.81 -1.49 39.06
CA HIS A 16 7.09 -0.66 40.03
C HIS A 16 5.73 -1.26 40.43
N PHE A 17 4.93 -1.77 39.47
CA PHE A 17 3.60 -2.33 39.75
C PHE A 17 3.63 -3.71 40.45
N VAL A 18 4.66 -4.51 40.20
CA VAL A 18 4.81 -5.82 40.86
C VAL A 18 5.35 -5.65 42.28
N GLU A 19 6.29 -4.73 42.50
CA GLU A 19 6.96 -4.55 43.80
C GLU A 19 6.13 -3.72 44.80
N SER A 20 5.30 -2.78 44.35
CA SER A 20 4.56 -1.89 45.26
C SER A 20 3.11 -2.33 45.58
N ALA A 21 2.52 -3.24 44.79
CA ALA A 21 1.11 -3.61 44.92
C ALA A 21 0.86 -5.12 45.10
N ASP A 22 1.90 -5.95 45.14
CA ASP A 22 1.83 -7.42 45.29
C ASP A 22 0.85 -8.09 44.30
N MET A 23 0.90 -7.66 43.02
CA MET A 23 -0.04 -8.06 41.97
C MET A 23 0.60 -9.02 40.95
N LYS A 24 -0.14 -10.05 40.51
CA LYS A 24 0.30 -10.97 39.45
C LYS A 24 -0.03 -10.46 38.05
N TYR A 25 0.99 -10.45 37.18
CA TYR A 25 0.87 -10.19 35.74
C TYR A 25 0.44 -11.46 34.98
N ILE A 26 -0.58 -11.36 34.12
CA ILE A 26 -0.99 -12.42 33.18
C ILE A 26 -0.99 -11.85 31.75
N PRO A 27 -0.25 -12.42 30.78
CA PRO A 27 -0.19 -11.85 29.43
C PRO A 27 -1.43 -12.23 28.57
N ASN A 28 -1.77 -11.35 27.63
CA ASN A 28 -2.73 -11.54 26.50
C ASN A 28 -4.24 -11.33 26.73
N GLN A 29 -4.68 -10.29 27.43
CA GLN A 29 -6.06 -9.78 27.28
C GLN A 29 -6.14 -8.25 27.16
N LYS A 30 -7.13 -7.77 26.40
CA LYS A 30 -7.45 -6.33 26.17
C LYS A 30 -8.10 -5.64 27.38
N THR A 31 -8.15 -6.29 28.54
CA THR A 31 -8.78 -5.79 29.78
C THR A 31 -8.01 -6.33 30.97
N TYR A 32 -7.72 -5.47 31.94
CA TYR A 32 -7.09 -5.85 33.21
C TYR A 32 -8.18 -6.01 34.27
N VAL A 33 -8.09 -7.07 35.08
CA VAL A 33 -9.00 -7.30 36.22
C VAL A 33 -8.24 -6.96 37.49
N ILE A 34 -8.72 -5.98 38.25
CA ILE A 34 -8.18 -5.61 39.56
C ILE A 34 -9.07 -6.26 40.64
N GLY A 35 -8.46 -7.01 41.55
CA GLY A 35 -9.15 -7.55 42.73
C GLY A 35 -8.19 -8.27 43.68
N GLN A 36 -8.38 -8.07 44.99
CA GLN A 36 -7.78 -8.90 46.02
C GLN A 36 -8.38 -10.31 45.93
N PHE A 37 -7.52 -11.33 45.82
CA PHE A 37 -7.94 -12.73 45.97
C PHE A 37 -7.76 -13.15 47.42
N GLY A 38 -8.71 -12.76 48.26
CA GLY A 38 -8.91 -13.26 49.62
C GLY A 38 -10.35 -13.72 49.78
N ASN A 39 -10.57 -14.78 50.58
CA ASN A 39 -11.88 -15.43 50.74
C ASN A 39 -12.98 -14.46 51.22
N GLY A 40 -13.90 -14.10 50.32
CA GLY A 40 -15.22 -13.55 50.65
C GLY A 40 -15.58 -12.22 49.98
N SER A 41 -16.41 -12.30 48.93
CA SER A 41 -17.38 -11.28 48.46
C SER A 41 -16.91 -10.08 47.59
N ARG A 42 -17.65 -9.86 46.48
CA ARG A 42 -17.55 -8.88 45.36
C ARG A 42 -17.85 -7.40 45.76
N PRO A 43 -17.56 -6.35 44.93
CA PRO A 43 -17.49 -6.34 43.46
C PRO A 43 -16.19 -5.81 42.81
N VAL A 44 -15.94 -6.35 41.63
CA VAL A 44 -14.79 -6.10 40.75
C VAL A 44 -15.03 -4.83 39.94
N THR A 45 -14.20 -3.80 40.10
CA THR A 45 -14.16 -2.67 39.18
C THR A 45 -13.26 -3.03 38.00
N GLN A 46 -13.84 -3.27 36.83
CA GLN A 46 -13.07 -3.39 35.59
C GLN A 46 -12.60 -1.99 35.16
N ILE A 47 -11.29 -1.79 35.05
CA ILE A 47 -10.74 -0.57 34.46
C ILE A 47 -10.30 -0.88 33.04
N GLU A 48 -10.96 -0.24 32.08
CA GLU A 48 -10.62 -0.33 30.65
C GLU A 48 -9.50 0.68 30.36
N LEU A 49 -8.38 0.22 29.78
CA LEU A 49 -7.32 1.13 29.35
C LEU A 49 -7.75 1.82 28.06
N ILE A 50 -7.98 3.12 28.17
CA ILE A 50 -8.39 4.00 27.10
C ILE A 50 -7.17 4.31 26.22
N THR A 51 -7.27 4.09 24.91
CA THR A 51 -6.19 4.45 23.98
C THR A 51 -5.95 5.97 23.99
N PRO A 52 -4.73 6.48 23.73
CA PRO A 52 -4.46 7.92 23.68
C PRO A 52 -5.44 8.69 22.78
N THR A 53 -5.89 8.05 21.70
CA THR A 53 -6.91 8.58 20.77
C THR A 53 -8.29 8.68 21.43
N GLN A 54 -8.73 7.66 22.17
CA GLN A 54 -9.99 7.73 22.92
C GLN A 54 -9.91 8.74 24.07
N GLN A 55 -8.75 8.85 24.73
CA GLN A 55 -8.52 9.80 25.81
C GLN A 55 -8.62 11.24 25.29
N ALA A 56 -8.05 11.52 24.10
CA ALA A 56 -8.19 12.82 23.43
C ALA A 56 -9.65 13.12 23.02
N VAL A 57 -10.40 12.11 22.55
CA VAL A 57 -11.83 12.27 22.19
C VAL A 57 -12.70 12.53 23.42
N GLU A 58 -12.42 11.86 24.53
CA GLU A 58 -13.16 12.07 25.79
C GLU A 58 -12.82 13.40 26.45
N MET A 59 -11.54 13.81 26.43
CA MET A 59 -11.14 15.16 26.85
C MET A 59 -11.85 16.23 26.02
N ALA A 60 -11.89 16.08 24.69
CA ALA A 60 -12.61 17.02 23.82
C ALA A 60 -14.13 17.06 24.12
N ARG A 61 -14.75 15.91 24.43
CA ARG A 61 -16.16 15.85 24.85
C ARG A 61 -16.40 16.50 26.20
N SER A 62 -15.49 16.30 27.16
CA SER A 62 -15.55 16.91 28.49
C SER A 62 -15.41 18.43 28.39
N GLU A 63 -14.47 18.91 27.58
CA GLU A 63 -14.22 20.34 27.33
C GLU A 63 -15.46 21.00 26.70
N LEU A 64 -16.08 20.36 25.70
CA LEU A 64 -17.33 20.82 25.08
C LEU A 64 -18.49 20.88 26.08
N LYS A 65 -18.54 19.93 27.02
CA LYS A 65 -19.58 19.87 28.06
C LYS A 65 -19.37 20.97 29.11
N LYS A 66 -18.11 21.30 29.41
CA LYS A 66 -17.72 22.38 30.32
C LYS A 66 -18.06 23.75 29.72
N ARG A 67 -17.68 24.00 28.47
CA ARG A 67 -18.05 25.22 27.73
C ARG A 67 -19.56 25.44 27.61
N LYS A 68 -20.34 24.35 27.47
CA LYS A 68 -21.80 24.39 27.48
C LYS A 68 -22.38 24.80 28.83
N ASN A 69 -21.74 24.39 29.93
CA ASN A 69 -22.15 24.75 31.29
C ASN A 69 -21.71 26.16 31.68
N ASP A 70 -20.59 26.65 31.12
CA ASP A 70 -20.02 27.97 31.39
C ASP A 70 -20.63 29.08 30.50
N GLY A 71 -21.63 28.75 29.68
CA GLY A 71 -22.37 29.72 28.86
C GLY A 71 -21.60 30.28 27.66
N GLU A 72 -20.47 29.67 27.28
CA GLU A 72 -19.72 30.11 26.10
C GLU A 72 -20.47 29.77 24.80
N PRO A 73 -20.45 30.65 23.78
CA PRO A 73 -21.16 30.43 22.53
C PRO A 73 -20.58 29.22 21.79
N ILE A 74 -21.39 28.18 21.66
CA ILE A 74 -21.10 27.01 20.84
C ILE A 74 -21.35 27.39 19.38
N VAL A 75 -20.32 27.38 18.55
CA VAL A 75 -20.45 27.56 17.10
C VAL A 75 -21.19 26.34 16.53
N HIS A 76 -22.49 26.50 16.29
CA HIS A 76 -23.32 25.53 15.60
C HIS A 76 -23.01 25.60 14.10
N PHE A 77 -22.41 24.55 13.55
CA PHE A 77 -22.41 24.34 12.10
C PHE A 77 -23.75 23.69 11.74
N GLU A 78 -24.64 24.43 11.07
CA GLU A 78 -25.86 23.86 10.51
C GLU A 78 -25.50 22.80 9.47
N ALA A 79 -26.00 21.58 9.69
CA ALA A 79 -25.95 20.54 8.67
C ALA A 79 -26.93 20.93 7.54
N PRO A 80 -26.54 20.86 6.25
CA PRO A 80 -27.47 21.14 5.16
C PRO A 80 -28.71 20.23 5.25
N GLY A 81 -29.88 20.87 5.19
CA GLY A 81 -31.18 20.29 5.53
C GLY A 81 -31.45 18.95 4.83
N ARG A 82 -31.92 17.98 5.62
CA ARG A 82 -32.54 16.75 5.11
C ARG A 82 -34.05 16.94 5.11
N GLU A 83 -34.66 16.79 3.93
CA GLU A 83 -36.11 16.63 3.81
C GLU A 83 -36.62 15.43 4.62
N PRO A 84 -37.83 15.50 5.18
CA PRO A 84 -38.41 14.44 6.00
C PRO A 84 -38.78 13.22 5.14
N ARG A 85 -38.12 12.08 5.39
CA ARG A 85 -38.49 10.80 4.79
C ARG A 85 -39.87 10.36 5.27
N ARG A 86 -40.80 10.21 4.33
CA ARG A 86 -42.12 9.58 4.52
C ARG A 86 -41.98 8.21 5.19
N ALA A 87 -42.80 7.96 6.21
CA ALA A 87 -42.88 6.72 6.95
C ALA A 87 -43.38 5.57 6.05
N ALA A 88 -42.50 4.63 5.71
CA ALA A 88 -42.89 3.37 5.06
C ALA A 88 -43.28 2.34 6.13
N LYS A 89 -44.56 1.93 6.12
CA LYS A 89 -45.13 0.85 6.94
C LYS A 89 -44.31 -0.43 6.79
N LYS A 90 -43.66 -0.89 7.87
CA LYS A 90 -43.12 -2.27 7.96
C LYS A 90 -44.29 -3.25 8.10
N LYS A 91 -44.61 -3.97 7.02
CA LYS A 91 -45.35 -5.24 7.11
C LYS A 91 -44.46 -6.26 7.84
N LYS A 92 -44.86 -6.68 9.04
CA LYS A 92 -44.32 -7.87 9.71
C LYS A 92 -44.68 -9.09 8.84
N ARG A 93 -43.68 -9.69 8.20
CA ARG A 93 -43.77 -11.09 7.75
C ARG A 93 -43.07 -11.92 8.81
N ASN A 94 -43.86 -12.73 9.51
CA ASN A 94 -43.37 -13.79 10.38
C ASN A 94 -42.59 -14.78 9.50
N LEU A 95 -41.30 -14.95 9.80
CA LEU A 95 -40.55 -16.12 9.39
C LEU A 95 -39.88 -16.67 10.65
N PHE A 96 -40.48 -17.72 11.19
CA PHE A 96 -39.84 -18.63 12.13
C PHE A 96 -38.57 -19.16 11.44
N CYS A 97 -37.40 -18.89 12.01
CA CYS A 97 -36.19 -19.64 11.69
C CYS A 97 -35.33 -19.75 12.95
N SER A 98 -34.84 -20.98 13.13
CA SER A 98 -34.18 -21.51 14.32
C SER A 98 -33.02 -20.67 14.85
N MET A 99 -32.89 -20.66 16.17
CA MET A 99 -31.74 -20.08 16.88
C MET A 99 -30.46 -20.88 16.56
N GLY A 100 -29.66 -20.36 15.63
CA GLY A 100 -28.30 -20.83 15.36
C GLY A 100 -27.39 -19.67 14.93
N SER A 101 -26.45 -19.28 15.79
CA SER A 101 -25.24 -18.48 15.49
C SER A 101 -25.37 -17.14 14.75
N SER A 102 -26.17 -16.19 15.26
CA SER A 102 -26.29 -14.82 14.70
C SER A 102 -25.09 -13.90 14.96
N SER A 103 -24.16 -14.26 15.85
CA SER A 103 -23.02 -13.40 16.23
C SER A 103 -21.87 -13.43 15.22
N SER A 104 -21.58 -14.58 14.60
CA SER A 104 -20.46 -14.73 13.66
C SER A 104 -20.70 -14.03 12.32
N ARG A 105 -21.91 -14.17 11.75
CA ARG A 105 -22.30 -13.51 10.48
C ARG A 105 -22.27 -11.99 10.58
N ASN A 106 -22.70 -11.44 11.72
CA ASN A 106 -22.66 -9.99 11.96
C ASN A 106 -21.23 -9.45 12.13
N ALA A 107 -20.34 -10.23 12.78
CA ALA A 107 -18.94 -9.87 12.93
C ALA A 107 -18.20 -9.88 11.58
N GLU A 108 -18.43 -10.89 10.76
CA GLU A 108 -17.82 -11.01 9.44
C GLU A 108 -18.29 -9.89 8.49
N ALA A 109 -19.60 -9.60 8.46
CA ALA A 109 -20.15 -8.47 7.70
C ALA A 109 -19.61 -7.11 8.18
N SER A 110 -19.25 -6.98 9.47
CA SER A 110 -18.58 -5.79 10.00
C SER A 110 -17.12 -5.69 9.53
N GLN A 111 -16.37 -6.79 9.59
CA GLN A 111 -14.98 -6.82 9.12
C GLN A 111 -14.86 -6.57 7.62
N ARG A 112 -15.78 -7.11 6.80
CA ARG A 112 -15.84 -6.84 5.35
C ARG A 112 -16.10 -5.36 5.05
N ARG A 113 -16.97 -4.70 5.83
CA ARG A 113 -17.15 -3.24 5.74
C ARG A 113 -15.89 -2.47 6.12
N TYR A 114 -15.09 -2.98 7.05
CA TYR A 114 -13.82 -2.35 7.42
C TYR A 114 -12.79 -2.44 6.27
N LEU A 115 -12.81 -3.52 5.49
CA LEU A 115 -11.87 -3.76 4.41
C LEU A 115 -12.00 -2.78 3.23
N ILE A 116 -13.23 -2.53 2.76
CA ILE A 116 -13.52 -1.76 1.53
C ILE A 116 -14.51 -0.59 1.72
N GLY A 117 -15.05 -0.41 2.92
CA GLY A 117 -16.07 0.60 3.21
C GLY A 117 -17.47 0.22 2.68
N THR A 118 -18.42 1.15 2.83
CA THR A 118 -19.77 0.98 2.30
C THR A 118 -19.82 1.25 0.79
N LEU A 119 -20.41 0.33 0.04
CA LEU A 119 -20.54 0.43 -1.42
C LEU A 119 -21.93 0.86 -1.90
N THR A 120 -22.92 1.03 -1.03
CA THR A 120 -24.33 1.31 -1.43
C THR A 120 -24.55 2.61 -2.21
N LYS A 121 -23.56 3.51 -2.23
CA LYS A 121 -23.58 4.78 -2.99
C LYS A 121 -22.76 4.72 -4.29
N LYS A 122 -22.22 3.55 -4.63
CA LYS A 122 -21.39 3.30 -5.80
C LYS A 122 -22.23 2.73 -6.94
N SER A 123 -21.75 2.84 -8.18
CA SER A 123 -22.44 2.23 -9.33
C SER A 123 -22.54 0.71 -9.18
N CYS A 124 -23.42 0.06 -9.94
CA CYS A 124 -23.53 -1.41 -9.93
C CYS A 124 -22.18 -2.07 -10.26
N VAL A 125 -21.50 -1.54 -11.30
CA VAL A 125 -20.18 -1.98 -11.75
C VAL A 125 -19.13 -1.88 -10.64
N GLU A 126 -19.08 -0.74 -9.94
CA GLU A 126 -18.16 -0.54 -8.81
C GLU A 126 -18.50 -1.45 -7.62
N GLN A 127 -19.80 -1.66 -7.34
CA GLN A 127 -20.24 -2.58 -6.29
C GLN A 127 -19.82 -4.01 -6.59
N LYS A 128 -19.99 -4.46 -7.84
CA LYS A 128 -19.56 -5.77 -8.34
C LYS A 128 -18.04 -5.94 -8.19
N PHE A 129 -17.26 -4.97 -8.68
CA PHE A 129 -15.81 -4.99 -8.62
C PHE A 129 -15.25 -5.03 -7.20
N PHE A 130 -15.64 -4.08 -6.35
CA PHE A 130 -15.15 -4.04 -4.97
C PHE A 130 -15.72 -5.19 -4.12
N GLY A 131 -16.82 -5.79 -4.56
CA GLY A 131 -17.37 -7.03 -4.03
C GLY A 131 -16.39 -8.21 -4.09
N LEU A 132 -15.42 -8.23 -5.01
CA LEU A 132 -14.37 -9.25 -5.07
C LEU A 132 -13.50 -9.33 -3.81
N SER A 133 -13.48 -8.27 -2.99
CA SER A 133 -12.87 -8.31 -1.65
C SER A 133 -13.51 -9.35 -0.72
N GLN A 134 -14.67 -9.89 -1.08
CA GLN A 134 -15.32 -10.97 -0.33
C GLN A 134 -14.54 -12.30 -0.40
N LEU A 135 -13.65 -12.46 -1.38
CA LEU A 135 -12.82 -13.66 -1.55
C LEU A 135 -11.79 -13.87 -0.44
N ILE A 136 -11.44 -12.83 0.32
CA ILE A 136 -10.48 -12.95 1.42
C ILE A 136 -11.12 -13.72 2.58
N ASP A 137 -10.41 -14.75 3.05
CA ASP A 137 -10.70 -15.35 4.35
C ASP A 137 -10.17 -14.43 5.45
N LEU A 138 -11.10 -13.91 6.27
CA LEU A 138 -10.79 -12.99 7.36
C LEU A 138 -10.35 -13.72 8.64
N LYS A 139 -10.34 -15.06 8.63
CA LYS A 139 -9.76 -15.86 9.71
C LYS A 139 -8.24 -15.80 9.60
N CYS A 140 -7.58 -15.39 10.68
CA CYS A 140 -6.13 -15.38 10.76
C CYS A 140 -5.62 -16.83 10.88
N THR A 141 -4.78 -17.27 9.94
CA THR A 141 -4.15 -18.59 10.02
C THR A 141 -3.03 -18.54 11.05
N SER A 142 -3.29 -19.03 12.27
CA SER A 142 -2.25 -19.19 13.29
C SER A 142 -1.39 -20.42 12.99
N GLN A 143 -0.25 -20.26 12.32
CA GLN A 143 0.78 -21.31 12.26
C GLN A 143 2.17 -20.75 12.59
N SER A 144 2.60 -21.00 13.83
CA SER A 144 3.95 -21.50 14.20
C SER A 144 4.12 -21.45 15.73
N LYS A 145 3.59 -22.45 16.44
CA LYS A 145 4.21 -22.90 17.69
C LYS A 145 5.10 -24.08 17.31
N GLY A 146 6.39 -23.94 17.60
CA GLY A 146 7.38 -24.97 17.33
C GLY A 146 7.05 -26.27 18.06
N SER A 147 7.24 -27.38 17.35
CA SER A 147 7.58 -28.66 17.93
C SER A 147 8.97 -29.02 17.43
N THR A 148 9.93 -29.00 18.36
CA THR A 148 11.21 -29.67 18.24
C THR A 148 10.96 -31.17 18.08
N GLY A 149 11.20 -31.69 16.88
CA GLY A 149 11.28 -33.12 16.60
C GLY A 149 12.44 -33.35 15.64
N LYS A 150 13.54 -33.90 16.17
CA LYS A 150 14.72 -34.31 15.40
C LYS A 150 14.31 -35.34 14.34
N GLY A 151 14.72 -35.08 13.11
CA GLY A 151 14.69 -36.03 11.99
C GLY A 151 15.59 -35.50 10.90
N ASN A 152 16.86 -35.90 10.94
CA ASN A 152 17.81 -35.67 9.84
C ASN A 152 17.26 -36.34 8.59
N ASN A 153 17.06 -35.56 7.52
CA ASN A 153 17.26 -36.01 6.15
C ASN A 153 17.76 -34.80 5.36
N TYR A 154 19.07 -34.78 5.15
CA TYR A 154 19.69 -33.97 4.11
C TYR A 154 19.42 -34.68 2.79
N ASP A 155 18.64 -34.03 1.93
CA ASP A 155 18.65 -34.33 0.49
C ASP A 155 19.31 -33.15 -0.23
N HIS A 156 20.33 -33.49 -1.02
CA HIS A 156 21.01 -32.59 -1.94
C HIS A 156 20.04 -32.15 -3.05
N ASN A 157 19.33 -31.04 -2.81
CA ASN A 157 18.91 -30.02 -3.78
C ASN A 157 18.02 -29.02 -3.05
N GLY A 158 18.64 -27.94 -2.55
CA GLY A 158 17.98 -26.91 -1.77
C GLY A 158 17.07 -26.02 -2.62
N VAL A 159 15.84 -26.45 -2.85
CA VAL A 159 14.72 -25.59 -3.26
C VAL A 159 13.53 -25.93 -2.37
N LYS A 160 13.04 -24.94 -1.60
CA LYS A 160 11.81 -25.10 -0.82
C LYS A 160 10.64 -25.35 -1.77
N ALA A 161 9.80 -26.33 -1.45
CA ALA A 161 8.63 -26.72 -2.24
C ALA A 161 7.47 -25.69 -2.21
N GLN A 162 7.76 -24.39 -2.18
CA GLN A 162 6.79 -23.29 -2.32
C GLN A 162 6.91 -22.55 -3.67
N ASP A 163 7.90 -22.90 -4.51
CA ASP A 163 8.27 -22.12 -5.70
C ASP A 163 7.77 -22.69 -7.05
N ARG A 164 6.60 -23.35 -7.11
CA ARG A 164 6.08 -23.88 -8.40
C ARG A 164 4.72 -23.35 -8.91
N ASP A 165 3.98 -22.55 -8.14
CA ASP A 165 2.64 -22.09 -8.57
C ASP A 165 2.49 -20.56 -8.64
N HIS A 166 3.48 -19.90 -9.26
CA HIS A 166 3.55 -18.44 -9.37
C HIS A 166 3.52 -17.90 -10.80
N MET A 167 2.91 -18.61 -11.75
CA MET A 167 2.48 -17.98 -13.00
C MET A 167 1.51 -18.87 -13.76
N ASP A 168 0.22 -18.82 -13.40
CA ASP A 168 -0.84 -19.26 -14.30
C ASP A 168 -2.00 -18.26 -14.19
N LEU A 169 -2.22 -17.56 -15.31
CA LEU A 169 -3.27 -16.58 -15.50
C LEU A 169 -4.48 -17.27 -16.11
N CYS A 170 -5.62 -17.07 -15.45
CA CYS A 170 -6.98 -17.42 -15.86
C CYS A 170 -7.21 -18.84 -16.41
N ASN A 171 -8.01 -19.62 -15.68
CA ASN A 171 -8.87 -20.62 -16.30
C ASN A 171 -10.33 -20.23 -16.04
N THR A 172 -11.04 -19.78 -17.07
CA THR A 172 -12.50 -19.66 -17.07
C THR A 172 -13.09 -21.06 -16.95
N ASN A 173 -13.23 -21.52 -15.70
CA ASN A 173 -14.06 -22.62 -15.19
C ASN A 173 -13.72 -22.96 -13.72
N GLY A 174 -13.13 -22.05 -12.93
CA GLY A 174 -12.92 -22.34 -11.49
C GLY A 174 -11.89 -21.55 -10.68
N ALA A 175 -11.24 -20.48 -11.19
CA ALA A 175 -10.31 -19.67 -10.39
C ALA A 175 -10.54 -18.14 -10.54
N THR A 176 -10.26 -17.38 -9.49
CA THR A 176 -10.72 -15.99 -9.25
C THR A 176 -9.82 -14.91 -9.90
N LEU A 177 -10.41 -13.81 -10.44
CA LEU A 177 -9.70 -12.64 -11.03
C LEU A 177 -8.55 -12.07 -10.17
N TYR A 178 -8.68 -12.23 -8.86
CA TYR A 178 -7.64 -11.94 -7.89
C TYR A 178 -7.45 -13.16 -7.00
N LYS A 179 -6.19 -13.51 -6.73
CA LYS A 179 -5.83 -14.60 -5.80
C LYS A 179 -5.70 -14.02 -4.38
N PRO A 180 -6.62 -14.32 -3.45
CA PRO A 180 -6.50 -13.87 -2.05
C PRO A 180 -5.28 -14.53 -1.40
N MET A 181 -4.62 -13.79 -0.51
CA MET A 181 -3.52 -14.32 0.31
C MET A 181 -4.05 -14.73 1.68
N PRO A 182 -3.46 -15.76 2.31
CA PRO A 182 -3.78 -16.11 3.68
C PRO A 182 -3.43 -14.95 4.61
N LEU A 183 -4.37 -14.57 5.45
CA LEU A 183 -4.19 -13.45 6.36
C LEU A 183 -3.28 -13.89 7.53
N ASN A 184 -2.01 -13.49 7.47
CA ASN A 184 -0.99 -13.87 8.46
C ASN A 184 -0.99 -12.99 9.73
N LYS A 185 -1.77 -11.91 9.73
CA LYS A 185 -1.91 -11.00 10.88
C LYS A 185 -3.35 -10.50 11.00
N PRO A 186 -3.81 -10.11 12.19
CA PRO A 186 -5.17 -9.60 12.34
C PRO A 186 -5.46 -8.39 11.44
N LEU A 187 -6.70 -8.26 10.95
CA LEU A 187 -7.13 -7.20 10.02
C LEU A 187 -6.77 -5.77 10.47
N TYR A 188 -6.74 -5.50 11.79
CA TYR A 188 -6.38 -4.18 12.32
C TYR A 188 -4.89 -3.85 12.15
N ALA A 189 -4.03 -4.85 11.93
CA ALA A 189 -2.61 -4.69 11.64
C ALA A 189 -2.31 -4.60 10.14
N SER A 190 -3.34 -4.74 9.30
CA SER A 190 -3.30 -4.58 7.85
C SER A 190 -3.93 -3.24 7.45
N GLU A 191 -3.42 -2.62 6.39
CA GLU A 191 -3.97 -1.35 5.94
C GLU A 191 -5.25 -1.56 5.12
N THR A 192 -6.41 -1.50 5.78
CA THR A 192 -7.71 -1.55 5.08
C THR A 192 -8.06 -0.23 4.39
N PHE A 193 -9.08 -0.22 3.53
CA PHE A 193 -9.61 1.02 2.96
C PHE A 193 -10.08 2.00 4.03
N VAL A 194 -10.79 1.55 5.06
CA VAL A 194 -11.33 2.44 6.10
C VAL A 194 -10.19 3.05 6.91
N ASN A 195 -9.18 2.25 7.29
CA ASN A 195 -7.99 2.74 8.00
C ASN A 195 -7.22 3.77 7.14
N TRP A 196 -6.91 3.40 5.89
CA TRP A 196 -6.23 4.29 4.95
C TRP A 196 -7.01 5.58 4.72
N LYS A 197 -8.33 5.51 4.50
CA LYS A 197 -9.19 6.67 4.21
C LYS A 197 -9.14 7.68 5.35
N SER A 198 -9.18 7.23 6.60
CA SER A 198 -9.11 8.12 7.77
C SER A 198 -7.80 8.91 7.78
N HIS A 199 -6.67 8.25 7.57
CA HIS A 199 -5.36 8.91 7.47
C HIS A 199 -5.31 9.85 6.25
N TYR A 200 -5.79 9.37 5.10
CA TYR A 200 -5.80 10.12 3.85
C TYR A 200 -6.64 11.39 3.93
N ASP A 201 -7.83 11.33 4.54
CA ASP A 201 -8.72 12.49 4.68
C ASP A 201 -8.10 13.56 5.62
N ILE A 202 -7.41 13.15 6.70
CA ILE A 202 -6.69 14.08 7.58
C ILE A 202 -5.57 14.79 6.82
N GLU A 203 -4.72 14.03 6.12
CA GLU A 203 -3.67 14.60 5.27
C GLU A 203 -4.24 15.50 4.18
N ARG A 204 -5.36 15.10 3.56
CA ARG A 204 -6.03 15.88 2.52
C ARG A 204 -6.63 17.17 3.05
N MET A 205 -7.16 17.19 4.26
CA MET A 205 -7.62 18.43 4.91
C MET A 205 -6.45 19.40 5.09
N GLN A 206 -5.30 18.92 5.58
CA GLN A 206 -4.07 19.73 5.66
C GLN A 206 -3.64 20.22 4.27
N MET A 207 -3.72 19.39 3.22
CA MET A 207 -3.37 19.81 1.86
C MET A 207 -4.34 20.82 1.26
N LYS A 208 -5.65 20.71 1.51
CA LYS A 208 -6.63 21.67 1.01
C LYS A 208 -6.41 23.08 1.59
N LEU A 209 -5.94 23.16 2.83
CA LEU A 209 -5.56 24.41 3.47
C LEU A 209 -4.30 25.04 2.84
N MET A 210 -3.48 24.26 2.10
CA MET A 210 -2.23 24.71 1.48
C MET A 210 -2.33 25.03 -0.02
N GLN A 211 -3.54 25.22 -0.56
CA GLN A 211 -3.83 25.42 -2.00
C GLN A 211 -3.48 24.17 -2.86
N ARG A 212 -4.27 23.96 -3.93
CA ARG A 212 -4.48 22.65 -4.57
C ARG A 212 -3.19 22.05 -5.14
N LYS A 213 -2.76 20.92 -4.57
CA LYS A 213 -1.80 19.99 -5.18
C LYS A 213 -2.54 19.09 -6.18
N THR A 214 -2.14 19.11 -7.45
CA THR A 214 -2.88 18.40 -8.52
C THR A 214 -2.03 17.46 -9.35
N ALA A 215 -0.71 17.68 -9.47
CA ALA A 215 0.14 16.89 -10.36
C ALA A 215 1.17 16.02 -9.63
N VAL A 216 1.48 14.87 -10.22
CA VAL A 216 2.66 14.07 -9.91
C VAL A 216 3.80 14.56 -10.79
N TYR A 217 4.98 14.75 -10.21
CA TYR A 217 6.17 15.11 -10.98
C TYR A 217 7.14 13.95 -11.06
N LEU A 218 7.73 13.76 -12.23
CA LEU A 218 8.85 12.85 -12.45
C LEU A 218 10.10 13.69 -12.64
N VAL A 219 11.23 13.25 -12.11
CA VAL A 219 12.50 13.96 -12.27
C VAL A 219 13.63 12.97 -12.56
N PRO A 220 14.36 13.11 -13.68
CA PRO A 220 15.59 12.37 -13.89
C PRO A 220 16.66 12.88 -12.92
N ILE A 221 17.38 11.96 -12.27
CA ILE A 221 18.40 12.25 -11.26
C ILE A 221 19.73 11.68 -11.75
N GLY A 222 20.67 12.58 -11.99
CA GLY A 222 21.99 12.27 -12.53
C GLY A 222 21.96 12.05 -14.03
N SER A 223 23.02 11.41 -14.53
CA SER A 223 23.15 11.05 -15.94
C SER A 223 22.55 9.66 -16.22
N PHE A 224 22.09 9.50 -17.45
CA PHE A 224 21.64 8.23 -18.00
C PHE A 224 22.58 7.85 -19.16
N PRO A 225 22.82 6.55 -19.40
CA PRO A 225 23.54 6.11 -20.59
C PRO A 225 22.87 6.59 -21.88
N SER A 226 23.67 6.77 -22.94
CA SER A 226 23.17 7.23 -24.25
C SER A 226 22.05 6.34 -24.77
N PHE A 227 22.17 5.02 -24.70
CA PHE A 227 21.13 4.09 -25.15
C PHE A 227 19.78 4.29 -24.44
N VAL A 228 19.76 4.82 -23.21
CA VAL A 228 18.51 5.14 -22.49
C VAL A 228 17.90 6.44 -23.03
N MET A 229 18.74 7.45 -23.25
CA MET A 229 18.33 8.77 -23.74
C MET A 229 17.89 8.72 -25.22
N ASP A 230 18.60 7.91 -26.00
CA ASP A 230 18.42 7.74 -27.44
C ASP A 230 17.35 6.68 -27.75
N PHE A 231 16.89 5.92 -26.75
CA PHE A 231 15.84 4.91 -26.92
C PHE A 231 14.60 5.52 -27.58
N LYS A 232 14.14 4.87 -28.65
CA LYS A 232 12.90 5.19 -29.37
C LYS A 232 12.14 3.90 -29.63
N LEU A 233 10.83 3.93 -29.36
CA LEU A 233 9.92 2.84 -29.68
C LEU A 233 8.72 3.40 -30.46
N ASN A 234 8.36 2.75 -31.56
CA ASN A 234 7.19 3.13 -32.33
C ASN A 234 5.95 2.41 -31.80
N MET A 235 5.07 3.14 -31.12
CA MET A 235 3.79 2.63 -30.62
C MET A 235 2.67 3.22 -31.48
N SER A 236 2.00 2.38 -32.29
CA SER A 236 0.87 2.76 -33.14
C SER A 236 1.14 3.97 -34.06
N GLY A 237 2.33 4.04 -34.65
CA GLY A 237 2.73 5.13 -35.56
C GLY A 237 3.28 6.37 -34.87
N LYS A 238 3.33 6.39 -33.53
CA LYS A 238 3.97 7.44 -32.73
C LYS A 238 5.31 6.94 -32.19
N VAL A 239 6.38 7.65 -32.52
CA VAL A 239 7.70 7.39 -31.94
C VAL A 239 7.78 8.02 -30.55
N CYS A 240 8.02 7.20 -29.52
CA CYS A 240 8.07 7.60 -28.12
C CYS A 240 9.44 7.26 -27.52
N SER A 241 9.98 8.13 -26.68
CA SER A 241 11.10 7.85 -25.79
C SER A 241 10.68 7.03 -24.57
N LEU A 242 11.66 6.46 -23.84
CA LEU A 242 11.40 5.69 -22.62
C LEU A 242 10.61 6.50 -21.57
N PHE A 243 10.99 7.77 -21.39
CA PHE A 243 10.36 8.66 -20.42
C PHE A 243 8.93 9.06 -20.82
N GLU A 244 8.64 9.19 -22.12
CA GLU A 244 7.29 9.44 -22.62
C GLU A 244 6.38 8.22 -22.43
N ILE A 245 6.90 7.02 -22.69
CA ILE A 245 6.17 5.76 -22.47
C ILE A 245 5.81 5.63 -20.99
N LEU A 246 6.78 5.84 -20.10
CA LEU A 246 6.54 5.80 -18.66
C LEU A 246 5.55 6.86 -18.20
N GLY A 247 5.71 8.11 -18.65
CA GLY A 247 4.81 9.21 -18.30
C GLY A 247 3.37 8.89 -18.69
N THR A 248 3.17 8.41 -19.93
CA THR A 248 1.87 7.98 -20.46
C THR A 248 1.29 6.83 -19.63
N PHE A 249 2.10 5.80 -19.33
CA PHE A 249 1.67 4.69 -18.49
C PHE A 249 1.20 5.16 -17.12
N LEU A 250 1.98 5.99 -16.42
CA LEU A 250 1.64 6.44 -15.08
C LEU A 250 0.41 7.35 -15.08
N GLU A 251 0.25 8.20 -16.09
CA GLU A 251 -0.94 9.03 -16.24
C GLU A 251 -2.21 8.19 -16.45
N ILE A 252 -2.15 7.14 -17.27
CA ILE A 252 -3.24 6.18 -17.43
C ILE A 252 -3.46 5.37 -16.14
N PHE A 253 -2.39 4.88 -15.51
CA PHE A 253 -2.46 4.03 -14.32
C PHE A 253 -3.04 4.78 -13.11
N TYR A 254 -2.76 6.08 -12.99
CA TYR A 254 -3.20 6.93 -11.88
C TYR A 254 -4.34 7.88 -12.22
N GLN A 255 -4.86 7.84 -13.46
CA GLN A 255 -5.96 8.57 -14.10
C GLN A 255 -6.62 9.70 -13.28
N GLU A 256 -6.81 10.86 -13.91
CA GLU A 256 -7.18 12.13 -13.26
C GLU A 256 -6.05 12.73 -12.40
N MET A 257 -4.84 12.19 -12.52
CA MET A 257 -3.62 12.70 -11.90
C MET A 257 -2.62 13.06 -13.00
N PRO A 258 -2.51 14.35 -13.37
CA PRO A 258 -1.52 14.81 -14.33
C PRO A 258 -0.11 14.39 -13.92
N VAL A 259 0.65 13.90 -14.89
CA VAL A 259 2.05 13.52 -14.73
C VAL A 259 2.90 14.48 -15.56
N SER A 260 3.93 15.07 -14.96
CA SER A 260 4.80 16.01 -15.66
C SER A 260 6.26 15.78 -15.33
N TRP A 261 7.12 15.90 -16.34
CA TRP A 261 8.56 15.82 -16.18
C TRP A 261 9.13 17.17 -15.74
N LEU A 262 10.07 17.12 -14.79
CA LEU A 262 10.98 18.22 -14.47
C LEU A 262 12.29 18.02 -15.23
N ASP A 263 13.04 19.10 -15.36
CA ASP A 263 14.41 19.04 -15.86
C ASP A 263 15.27 18.09 -15.01
N SER A 264 16.22 17.43 -15.66
CA SER A 264 17.16 16.55 -14.97
C SER A 264 17.91 17.32 -13.89
N VAL A 265 18.05 16.70 -12.72
CA VAL A 265 18.78 17.26 -11.59
C VAL A 265 20.03 16.44 -11.32
N ASP A 266 21.16 17.13 -11.16
CA ASP A 266 22.43 16.53 -10.77
C ASP A 266 22.64 16.81 -9.26
N PRO A 267 22.55 15.79 -8.39
CA PRO A 267 22.65 15.99 -6.94
C PRO A 267 23.96 16.68 -6.52
N GLU A 268 25.06 16.45 -7.24
CA GLU A 268 26.35 17.06 -6.89
C GLU A 268 26.38 18.54 -7.24
N LYS A 269 25.86 18.92 -8.43
CA LYS A 269 25.79 20.33 -8.86
C LYS A 269 24.85 21.16 -8.00
N GLU A 270 23.76 20.55 -7.54
CA GLU A 270 22.79 21.18 -6.64
C GLU A 270 23.24 21.16 -5.16
N ASN A 271 24.44 20.65 -4.86
CA ASN A 271 24.96 20.49 -3.50
C ASN A 271 24.01 19.73 -2.56
N TRP A 272 23.31 18.71 -3.08
CA TRP A 272 22.50 17.83 -2.25
C TRP A 272 23.41 16.93 -1.44
N ASN A 273 23.22 16.93 -0.12
CA ASN A 273 23.91 15.99 0.76
C ASN A 273 23.30 14.59 0.59
N ILE A 274 23.81 13.84 -0.39
CA ILE A 274 23.44 12.44 -0.66
C ILE A 274 24.61 11.54 -0.27
N THR A 275 24.39 10.65 0.68
CA THR A 275 25.37 9.65 1.09
C THR A 275 25.58 8.63 -0.03
N THR A 276 26.84 8.32 -0.31
CA THR A 276 27.21 7.40 -1.38
C THR A 276 28.19 6.34 -0.88
N ARG A 277 28.14 5.15 -1.48
CA ARG A 277 29.12 4.08 -1.24
C ARG A 277 29.45 3.38 -2.55
N ASN A 278 30.56 2.66 -2.59
CA ASN A 278 30.83 1.70 -3.66
C ASN A 278 30.49 0.29 -3.15
N HIS A 279 29.71 -0.46 -3.94
CA HIS A 279 29.36 -1.82 -3.60
C HIS A 279 30.62 -2.70 -3.56
N LYS A 280 30.81 -3.45 -2.48
CA LYS A 280 32.09 -4.13 -2.17
C LYS A 280 32.54 -5.13 -3.23
N VAL A 281 31.59 -5.81 -3.87
CA VAL A 281 31.87 -6.86 -4.85
C VAL A 281 32.03 -6.30 -6.26
N THR A 282 31.25 -5.27 -6.57
CA THR A 282 31.03 -4.85 -7.96
C THR A 282 31.68 -3.51 -8.27
N GLY A 283 32.16 -2.80 -7.24
CA GLY A 283 32.78 -1.48 -7.35
C GLY A 283 31.81 -0.36 -7.73
N LYS A 284 30.55 -0.69 -8.01
CA LYS A 284 29.55 0.26 -8.52
C LYS A 284 29.12 1.23 -7.43
N ARG A 285 28.99 2.50 -7.81
CA ARG A 285 28.49 3.56 -6.94
C ARG A 285 27.01 3.34 -6.63
N GLN A 286 26.63 3.54 -5.38
CA GLN A 286 25.26 3.46 -4.90
C GLN A 286 24.92 4.69 -4.05
N TYR A 287 23.67 5.16 -4.14
CA TYR A 287 23.14 6.24 -3.32
C TYR A 287 22.26 5.72 -2.18
N LEU A 288 22.36 6.34 -1.01
CA LEU A 288 21.42 6.09 0.09
C LEU A 288 20.06 6.68 -0.29
N VAL A 289 19.07 5.82 -0.50
CA VAL A 289 17.76 6.25 -1.05
C VAL A 289 17.04 7.24 -0.14
N SER A 290 17.22 7.13 1.17
CA SER A 290 16.51 7.94 2.16
C SER A 290 16.93 9.42 2.16
N ASP A 291 18.12 9.73 1.66
CA ASP A 291 18.63 11.11 1.58
C ASP A 291 17.91 11.93 0.50
N PHE A 292 17.32 11.28 -0.51
CA PHE A 292 16.61 11.97 -1.58
C PHE A 292 15.27 12.56 -1.14
N TYR A 293 14.56 11.96 -0.19
CA TYR A 293 13.21 12.39 0.17
C TYR A 293 13.10 13.85 0.62
N PRO A 294 13.92 14.33 1.58
CA PRO A 294 13.88 15.73 1.97
C PRO A 294 14.31 16.67 0.84
N GLN A 295 15.24 16.25 -0.03
CA GLN A 295 15.73 17.08 -1.15
C GLN A 295 14.65 17.24 -2.23
N LEU A 296 14.06 16.13 -2.68
CA LEU A 296 12.98 16.14 -3.66
C LEU A 296 11.74 16.88 -3.15
N LYS A 297 11.43 16.77 -1.85
CA LYS A 297 10.36 17.56 -1.25
C LYS A 297 10.60 19.06 -1.36
N LYS A 298 11.86 19.53 -1.27
CA LYS A 298 12.23 20.94 -1.43
C LYS A 298 12.29 21.35 -2.90
N TRP A 299 12.76 20.46 -3.77
CA TRP A 299 12.94 20.71 -5.20
C TRP A 299 11.62 20.88 -5.96
N LYS A 300 10.59 20.12 -5.58
CA LYS A 300 9.33 20.08 -6.33
C LYS A 300 8.62 21.45 -6.39
N PRO A 301 7.88 21.74 -7.47
CA PRO A 301 7.05 22.93 -7.57
C PRO A 301 6.05 23.11 -6.42
N LYS A 302 5.72 24.38 -6.13
CA LYS A 302 4.58 24.73 -5.28
C LYS A 302 3.31 24.30 -6.02
N ASN A 303 2.66 23.22 -5.57
CA ASN A 303 1.46 22.53 -6.11
C ASN A 303 1.66 21.07 -6.59
N THR A 304 2.74 20.43 -6.16
CA THR A 304 2.95 18.98 -6.38
C THR A 304 2.20 18.09 -5.38
N TYR A 305 1.47 17.08 -5.89
CA TYR A 305 0.95 15.96 -5.11
C TYR A 305 2.10 15.13 -4.53
N GLY A 306 2.95 14.61 -5.40
CA GLY A 306 4.15 13.84 -5.07
C GLY A 306 5.18 13.92 -6.20
N ILE A 307 6.43 13.61 -5.88
CA ILE A 307 7.54 13.62 -6.84
C ILE A 307 8.23 12.25 -6.84
N LEU A 308 8.51 11.70 -8.02
CA LEU A 308 9.24 10.44 -8.17
C LEU A 308 10.53 10.73 -8.94
N GLY A 309 11.67 10.52 -8.28
CA GLY A 309 12.97 10.56 -8.90
C GLY A 309 13.27 9.27 -9.65
N LEU A 310 13.89 9.39 -10.82
CA LEU A 310 14.40 8.27 -11.58
C LEU A 310 15.90 8.40 -11.67
N THR A 311 16.64 7.33 -11.40
CA THR A 311 18.09 7.33 -11.57
C THR A 311 18.57 6.05 -12.23
N TRP A 312 19.69 6.15 -12.95
CA TRP A 312 20.41 4.97 -13.44
C TRP A 312 21.35 4.39 -12.38
N THR A 313 21.75 5.19 -11.39
CA THR A 313 22.64 4.75 -10.31
C THR A 313 21.91 3.85 -9.32
N ASP A 314 22.59 2.85 -8.79
CA ASP A 314 22.04 1.94 -7.80
C ASP A 314 21.62 2.67 -6.52
N LEU A 315 20.56 2.18 -5.90
CA LEU A 315 20.06 2.65 -4.60
C LEU A 315 20.27 1.58 -3.55
N TYR A 316 20.55 1.99 -2.32
CA TYR A 316 20.56 1.12 -1.15
C TYR A 316 19.74 1.72 0.00
N PRO A 317 19.03 0.88 0.79
CA PRO A 317 18.15 1.38 1.85
C PRO A 317 18.86 1.61 3.18
N THR A 318 19.81 0.73 3.55
CA THR A 318 20.60 0.83 4.79
C THR A 318 21.98 0.21 4.59
N GLU A 319 22.91 0.52 5.50
CA GLU A 319 24.28 -0.04 5.44
C GLU A 319 24.33 -1.57 5.41
N SER A 320 23.35 -2.25 6.00
CA SER A 320 23.27 -3.71 6.07
C SER A 320 22.66 -4.38 4.83
N LEU A 321 22.04 -3.62 3.92
CA LEU A 321 21.33 -4.17 2.76
C LEU A 321 22.02 -3.77 1.45
N ASN A 322 22.03 -4.67 0.47
CA ASN A 322 22.81 -4.50 -0.75
C ASN A 322 22.18 -3.49 -1.72
N PHE A 323 20.86 -3.55 -1.90
CA PHE A 323 20.16 -2.69 -2.86
C PHE A 323 18.65 -2.60 -2.62
N VAL A 324 18.02 -1.63 -3.30
CA VAL A 324 16.57 -1.52 -3.46
C VAL A 324 16.23 -0.97 -4.87
N LEU A 325 15.12 -1.44 -5.47
CA LEU A 325 14.65 -0.92 -6.77
C LEU A 325 14.10 0.49 -6.69
N GLY A 326 13.60 0.86 -5.53
CA GLY A 326 13.06 2.16 -5.23
C GLY A 326 12.54 2.16 -3.82
N GLU A 327 12.41 3.35 -3.27
CA GLU A 327 11.76 3.51 -1.98
C GLU A 327 11.12 4.90 -1.95
N ALA A 328 9.94 4.97 -1.34
CA ALA A 328 9.14 6.16 -1.27
C ALA A 328 8.76 6.53 0.16
N SER A 329 8.85 7.83 0.46
CA SER A 329 8.42 8.38 1.75
C SER A 329 7.05 9.02 1.63
N LYS A 330 6.04 8.37 2.21
CA LYS A 330 4.69 8.93 2.37
C LYS A 330 4.70 10.31 3.05
N ARG A 331 5.56 10.48 4.07
CA ARG A 331 5.69 11.74 4.82
C ARG A 331 6.19 12.90 3.96
N HIS A 332 7.18 12.64 3.10
CA HIS A 332 7.74 13.66 2.22
C HIS A 332 6.96 13.82 0.91
N ARG A 333 6.15 12.80 0.56
CA ARG A 333 5.51 12.63 -0.73
C ARG A 333 6.53 12.72 -1.86
N SER A 334 7.59 11.96 -1.68
CA SER A 334 8.70 11.84 -2.61
C SER A 334 9.22 10.41 -2.56
N GLY A 335 9.58 9.85 -3.70
CA GLY A 335 10.30 8.59 -3.79
C GLY A 335 11.37 8.66 -4.85
N VAL A 336 12.24 7.66 -4.89
CA VAL A 336 13.22 7.48 -5.96
C VAL A 336 13.22 6.03 -6.38
N ILE A 337 13.31 5.80 -7.68
CA ILE A 337 13.50 4.48 -8.26
C ILE A 337 14.82 4.44 -9.01
N SER A 338 15.44 3.27 -8.99
CA SER A 338 16.51 2.90 -9.88
C SER A 338 16.07 1.73 -10.74
N PHE A 339 16.04 1.98 -12.04
CA PHE A 339 15.79 0.95 -13.04
C PHE A 339 17.06 0.54 -13.78
N GLY A 340 18.20 1.10 -13.38
CA GLY A 340 19.54 0.66 -13.79
C GLY A 340 19.89 -0.74 -13.28
N ARG A 341 21.15 -1.12 -13.48
CA ARG A 341 21.66 -2.47 -13.17
C ARG A 341 21.42 -2.83 -11.69
N PHE A 342 21.06 -4.08 -11.42
CA PHE A 342 21.25 -4.69 -10.11
C PHE A 342 21.79 -6.09 -10.29
N GLU A 343 22.94 -6.35 -9.68
CA GLU A 343 23.66 -7.60 -9.84
C GLU A 343 23.20 -8.67 -8.83
N PRO A 344 23.03 -9.92 -9.29
CA PRO A 344 22.47 -11.00 -8.49
C PRO A 344 23.42 -11.44 -7.37
N LYS A 345 22.89 -12.27 -6.44
CA LYS A 345 23.66 -12.95 -5.38
C LYS A 345 24.85 -13.79 -5.89
N THR A 346 24.91 -14.04 -7.20
CA THR A 346 25.92 -14.85 -7.91
C THR A 346 26.71 -14.00 -8.90
N PHE A 347 27.05 -12.75 -8.56
CA PHE A 347 27.88 -11.89 -9.41
C PHE A 347 29.18 -12.63 -9.79
N ASP A 348 29.33 -12.86 -11.09
CA ASP A 348 30.50 -13.44 -11.71
C ASP A 348 31.09 -12.36 -12.63
N PRO A 349 32.28 -11.81 -12.32
CA PRO A 349 32.87 -10.72 -13.11
C PRO A 349 33.04 -11.06 -14.60
N GLU A 350 33.19 -12.34 -14.95
CA GLU A 350 33.40 -12.78 -16.33
C GLU A 350 32.09 -12.94 -17.11
N LYS A 351 30.98 -13.22 -16.42
CA LYS A 351 29.65 -13.41 -17.03
C LYS A 351 28.71 -12.23 -16.86
N SER A 352 28.97 -11.38 -15.88
CA SER A 352 28.13 -10.23 -15.57
C SER A 352 28.38 -9.16 -16.62
N ARG A 353 27.45 -9.07 -17.57
CA ARG A 353 27.45 -8.00 -18.55
C ARG A 353 26.58 -6.86 -18.09
N ASP A 354 27.08 -5.72 -18.47
CA ASP A 354 26.52 -4.43 -18.26
C ASP A 354 25.37 -4.25 -19.27
N ILE A 355 24.18 -3.83 -18.81
CA ILE A 355 23.02 -3.52 -19.68
C ILE A 355 23.41 -2.50 -20.75
N GLU A 356 23.25 -2.84 -22.02
CA GLU A 356 23.64 -1.99 -23.17
C GLU A 356 22.44 -1.48 -24.00
N ASP A 357 21.24 -2.01 -23.73
CA ASP A 357 20.02 -1.61 -24.44
C ASP A 357 18.79 -1.71 -23.50
N ILE A 358 17.68 -1.07 -23.89
CA ILE A 358 16.39 -1.17 -23.22
C ILE A 358 15.60 -2.33 -23.84
N ASP A 359 15.62 -3.46 -23.12
CA ASP A 359 14.84 -4.63 -23.46
C ASP A 359 13.44 -4.59 -22.79
N PRO A 360 12.53 -5.54 -23.12
CA PRO A 360 11.23 -5.62 -22.50
C PRO A 360 11.27 -5.89 -20.98
N ILE A 361 12.34 -6.49 -20.46
CA ILE A 361 12.49 -6.80 -19.03
C ILE A 361 12.73 -5.50 -18.24
N ILE A 362 13.59 -4.62 -18.74
CA ILE A 362 13.86 -3.30 -18.15
C ILE A 362 12.61 -2.43 -18.23
N MET A 363 11.91 -2.43 -19.37
CA MET A 363 10.63 -1.73 -19.52
C MET A 363 9.63 -2.23 -18.46
N TRP A 364 9.43 -3.55 -18.36
CA TRP A 364 8.53 -4.16 -17.38
C TRP A 364 8.88 -3.76 -15.93
N LYS A 365 10.16 -3.87 -15.57
CA LYS A 365 10.68 -3.45 -14.26
C LYS A 365 10.37 -1.99 -13.99
N LEU A 366 10.65 -1.11 -14.96
CA LEU A 366 10.41 0.33 -14.84
C LEU A 366 8.93 0.63 -14.57
N LEU A 367 8.01 0.09 -15.38
CA LEU A 367 6.56 0.30 -15.19
C LEU A 367 6.10 -0.20 -13.80
N LYS A 368 6.59 -1.37 -13.40
CA LYS A 368 6.20 -2.02 -12.16
C LYS A 368 6.68 -1.29 -10.91
N VAL A 369 7.97 -0.97 -10.85
CA VAL A 369 8.53 -0.25 -9.70
C VAL A 369 7.96 1.17 -9.63
N SER A 370 7.83 1.85 -10.77
CA SER A 370 7.26 3.21 -10.79
C SER A 370 5.82 3.23 -10.28
N SER A 371 4.98 2.28 -10.74
CA SER A 371 3.61 2.17 -10.25
C SER A 371 3.55 1.81 -8.77
N HIS A 372 4.43 0.94 -8.26
CA HIS A 372 4.50 0.60 -6.84
C HIS A 372 4.88 1.81 -5.96
N GLU A 373 6.01 2.45 -6.25
CA GLU A 373 6.53 3.56 -5.44
C GLU A 373 5.62 4.79 -5.50
N LEU A 374 5.01 5.05 -6.65
CA LEU A 374 4.01 6.10 -6.75
C LEU A 374 2.80 5.80 -5.86
N GLY A 375 2.43 4.53 -5.70
CA GLY A 375 1.35 4.07 -4.82
C GLY A 375 1.60 4.45 -3.36
N HIS A 376 2.84 4.35 -2.90
CA HIS A 376 3.24 4.83 -1.58
C HIS A 376 3.07 6.34 -1.40
N LEU A 377 3.17 7.16 -2.46
CA LEU A 377 2.91 8.60 -2.38
C LEU A 377 1.42 8.92 -2.19
N PHE A 378 0.52 8.02 -2.64
CA PHE A 378 -0.91 8.03 -2.29
C PHE A 378 -1.18 7.45 -0.90
N GLY A 379 -0.12 7.08 -0.18
CA GLY A 379 -0.17 6.62 1.19
C GLY A 379 -0.60 5.16 1.34
N LEU A 380 -0.58 4.37 0.26
CA LEU A 380 -0.81 2.93 0.30
C LEU A 380 0.39 2.27 0.98
N SER A 381 0.15 1.42 1.97
CA SER A 381 1.17 0.52 2.53
C SER A 381 1.24 -0.78 1.72
N HIS A 382 2.25 -1.61 1.99
CA HIS A 382 2.29 -2.95 1.42
C HIS A 382 0.99 -3.73 1.68
N CYS A 383 0.48 -4.37 0.63
CA CYS A 383 -0.74 -5.14 0.64
C CYS A 383 -0.46 -6.59 1.00
N ASP A 384 -1.33 -7.16 1.84
CA ASP A 384 -1.27 -8.53 2.34
C ASP A 384 -2.58 -9.30 2.11
N PHE A 385 -3.53 -8.69 1.40
CA PHE A 385 -4.85 -9.27 1.15
C PHE A 385 -4.92 -10.16 -0.10
N PHE A 386 -4.14 -9.83 -1.12
CA PHE A 386 -4.17 -10.46 -2.44
C PHE A 386 -2.76 -10.42 -3.02
N LEU A 387 -2.50 -11.26 -4.01
CA LEU A 387 -1.43 -10.98 -4.97
C LEU A 387 -1.75 -9.64 -5.65
N CYS A 388 -0.85 -8.67 -5.50
CA CYS A 388 -1.10 -7.26 -5.73
C CYS A 388 0.21 -6.56 -6.10
N GLY A 389 0.16 -5.58 -7.00
CA GLY A 389 1.31 -4.72 -7.31
C GLY A 389 1.84 -3.90 -6.13
N MET A 390 1.12 -3.85 -5.00
CA MET A 390 1.58 -3.27 -3.73
C MET A 390 2.08 -4.32 -2.73
N ASN A 391 2.30 -5.59 -3.10
CA ASN A 391 2.91 -6.54 -2.16
C ASN A 391 4.33 -6.10 -1.82
N GLY A 392 4.75 -6.28 -0.56
CA GLY A 392 6.15 -6.10 -0.20
C GLY A 392 6.99 -7.26 -0.75
N SER A 393 8.26 -7.01 -1.01
CA SER A 393 9.20 -8.03 -1.49
C SER A 393 10.51 -7.97 -0.72
N SER A 394 11.11 -9.12 -0.50
CA SER A 394 12.42 -9.28 0.11
C SER A 394 13.56 -9.36 -0.91
N SER A 395 13.22 -9.57 -2.20
CA SER A 395 14.18 -9.60 -3.31
C SER A 395 13.59 -9.01 -4.60
N VAL A 396 14.46 -8.70 -5.56
CA VAL A 396 14.05 -8.22 -6.89
C VAL A 396 13.33 -9.30 -7.67
N GLU A 397 13.79 -10.54 -7.57
CA GLU A 397 13.16 -11.69 -8.24
C GLU A 397 11.72 -11.85 -7.74
N GLU A 398 11.52 -11.80 -6.42
CA GLU A 398 10.20 -11.82 -5.81
C GLU A 398 9.35 -10.63 -6.31
N ALA A 399 9.89 -9.41 -6.29
CA ALA A 399 9.21 -8.23 -6.79
C ALA A 399 8.79 -8.38 -8.25
N MET A 400 9.63 -8.96 -9.11
CA MET A 400 9.33 -9.15 -10.54
C MET A 400 8.28 -10.24 -10.80
N LEU A 401 8.15 -11.25 -9.94
CA LEU A 401 7.13 -12.30 -10.03
C LEU A 401 5.72 -11.83 -9.63
N GLN A 402 5.61 -10.81 -8.76
CA GLN A 402 4.31 -10.30 -8.29
C GLN A 402 3.44 -9.74 -9.44
N PRO A 403 2.13 -9.51 -9.26
CA PRO A 403 1.32 -8.85 -10.29
C PRO A 403 1.72 -7.37 -10.48
N LEU A 404 1.46 -6.81 -11.65
CA LEU A 404 1.57 -5.35 -11.87
C LEU A 404 0.37 -4.61 -11.25
N PHE A 405 -0.83 -5.16 -11.41
CA PHE A 405 -2.07 -4.46 -11.06
C PHE A 405 -2.39 -4.53 -9.57
N PHE A 406 -3.06 -3.48 -9.09
CA PHE A 406 -3.49 -3.38 -7.71
C PHE A 406 -4.76 -4.21 -7.47
N CYS A 407 -4.83 -4.86 -6.32
CA CYS A 407 -6.02 -5.61 -5.91
C CYS A 407 -7.24 -4.69 -5.65
N PRO A 408 -8.47 -5.23 -5.51
CA PRO A 408 -9.67 -4.43 -5.29
C PRO A 408 -9.59 -3.53 -4.06
N VAL A 409 -8.86 -3.94 -3.01
CA VAL A 409 -8.67 -3.12 -1.80
C VAL A 409 -7.76 -1.92 -2.08
N CYS A 410 -6.67 -2.11 -2.81
CA CYS A 410 -5.74 -1.04 -3.18
C CYS A 410 -6.34 -0.11 -4.24
N ILE A 411 -7.02 -0.66 -5.25
CA ILE A 411 -7.78 0.13 -6.24
C ILE A 411 -8.87 0.95 -5.55
N ARG A 412 -9.55 0.42 -4.52
CA ARG A 412 -10.57 1.18 -3.78
C ARG A 412 -10.00 2.44 -3.11
N LYS A 413 -8.78 2.35 -2.57
CA LYS A 413 -8.03 3.47 -2.00
C LYS A 413 -7.67 4.46 -3.11
N LEU A 414 -7.07 3.97 -4.19
CA LEU A 414 -6.63 4.80 -5.30
C LEU A 414 -7.80 5.53 -5.98
N GLN A 415 -8.90 4.84 -6.27
CA GLN A 415 -10.11 5.43 -6.82
C GLN A 415 -10.70 6.51 -5.89
N TYR A 416 -10.56 6.35 -4.57
CA TYR A 416 -10.97 7.40 -3.64
C TYR A 416 -10.06 8.63 -3.71
N ALA A 417 -8.75 8.44 -3.93
CA ALA A 417 -7.80 9.52 -4.09
C ALA A 417 -7.96 10.26 -5.42
N CYS A 418 -7.93 9.54 -6.54
CA CYS A 418 -7.86 10.07 -7.90
C CYS A 418 -9.23 10.34 -8.54
N LYS A 419 -10.29 9.65 -8.11
CA LYS A 419 -11.67 9.79 -8.64
C LYS A 419 -11.88 9.29 -10.07
N PHE A 420 -11.05 8.37 -10.55
CA PHE A 420 -11.22 7.76 -11.87
C PHE A 420 -12.42 6.81 -11.98
N ASP A 421 -12.83 6.55 -13.22
CA ASP A 421 -13.75 5.49 -13.60
C ASP A 421 -13.00 4.17 -13.87
N ILE A 422 -13.45 3.07 -13.28
CA ILE A 422 -12.71 1.80 -13.34
C ILE A 422 -12.72 1.17 -14.73
N VAL A 423 -13.82 1.32 -15.48
CA VAL A 423 -13.95 0.75 -16.83
C VAL A 423 -13.06 1.53 -17.78
N LYS A 424 -13.19 2.86 -17.78
CA LYS A 424 -12.34 3.75 -18.59
C LYS A 424 -10.85 3.47 -18.34
N ARG A 425 -10.45 3.40 -17.07
CA ARG A 425 -9.06 3.10 -16.67
C ARG A 425 -8.56 1.78 -17.25
N TYR A 426 -9.34 0.70 -17.11
CA TYR A 426 -8.93 -0.62 -17.63
C TYR A 426 -8.94 -0.69 -19.14
N THR A 427 -9.86 -0.01 -19.82
CA THR A 427 -9.86 0.11 -21.29
C THR A 427 -8.60 0.82 -21.78
N GLU A 428 -8.24 1.96 -21.18
CA GLU A 428 -7.02 2.71 -21.56
C GLU A 428 -5.74 1.92 -21.26
N LEU A 429 -5.66 1.24 -20.11
CA LEU A 429 -4.52 0.36 -19.82
C LEU A 429 -4.42 -0.79 -20.81
N ARG A 430 -5.56 -1.40 -21.19
CA ARG A 430 -5.60 -2.51 -22.13
C ARG A 430 -5.09 -2.08 -23.49
N GLN A 431 -5.51 -0.89 -23.94
CA GLN A 431 -4.99 -0.30 -25.16
C GLN A 431 -3.48 -0.06 -25.05
N PHE A 432 -3.02 0.63 -24.00
CA PHE A 432 -1.60 0.89 -23.77
C PHE A 432 -0.74 -0.38 -23.83
N PHE A 433 -1.14 -1.45 -23.12
CA PHE A 433 -0.40 -2.72 -23.12
C PHE A 433 -0.46 -3.44 -24.46
N THR A 434 -1.57 -3.33 -25.19
CA THR A 434 -1.68 -3.89 -26.55
C THR A 434 -0.67 -3.24 -27.49
N GLU A 435 -0.59 -1.90 -27.46
CA GLU A 435 0.34 -1.13 -28.29
C GLU A 435 1.79 -1.39 -27.89
N LEU A 436 2.08 -1.42 -26.59
CA LEU A 436 3.43 -1.67 -26.09
C LEU A 436 3.88 -3.09 -26.43
N ASN A 437 3.02 -4.10 -26.26
CA ASN A 437 3.34 -5.49 -26.60
C ASN A 437 3.51 -5.68 -28.13
N GLY A 438 2.74 -4.95 -28.95
CA GLY A 438 2.91 -4.97 -30.40
C GLY A 438 4.25 -4.40 -30.86
N ALA A 439 4.74 -3.35 -30.18
CA ALA A 439 6.02 -2.72 -30.48
C ALA A 439 7.22 -3.44 -29.85
N MET A 440 7.02 -4.04 -28.67
CA MET A 440 8.03 -4.68 -27.86
C MET A 440 7.44 -5.96 -27.23
N PRO A 441 7.40 -7.08 -27.98
CA PRO A 441 6.76 -8.31 -27.53
C PRO A 441 7.35 -8.86 -26.24
N PHE A 442 6.50 -9.14 -25.26
CA PHE A 442 6.89 -9.77 -24.00
C PHE A 442 5.69 -10.46 -23.35
N ASP A 443 5.88 -11.72 -22.95
CA ASP A 443 4.80 -12.55 -22.38
C ASP A 443 4.07 -11.86 -21.23
N ARG A 444 4.77 -11.14 -20.35
CA ARG A 444 4.11 -10.44 -19.23
C ARG A 444 3.24 -9.26 -19.66
N LEU A 445 3.54 -8.62 -20.79
CA LEU A 445 2.68 -7.57 -21.35
C LEU A 445 1.43 -8.20 -21.97
N GLN A 446 1.59 -9.31 -22.70
CA GLN A 446 0.47 -10.09 -23.23
C GLN A 446 -0.48 -10.56 -22.11
N GLN A 447 0.09 -11.09 -21.04
CA GLN A 447 -0.62 -11.46 -19.81
C GLN A 447 -1.39 -10.29 -19.18
N CYS A 448 -0.86 -9.06 -19.25
CA CYS A 448 -1.58 -7.88 -18.79
C CYS A 448 -2.81 -7.59 -19.66
N VAL A 449 -2.70 -7.74 -20.98
CA VAL A 449 -3.84 -7.57 -21.91
C VAL A 449 -4.94 -8.59 -21.59
N GLU A 450 -4.60 -9.88 -21.49
CA GLU A 450 -5.55 -10.96 -21.19
C GLU A 450 -6.24 -10.80 -19.83
N TRP A 451 -5.48 -10.38 -18.82
CA TRP A 451 -6.03 -10.10 -17.50
C TRP A 451 -6.98 -8.89 -17.52
N LEU A 452 -6.65 -7.84 -18.29
CA LEU A 452 -7.51 -6.67 -18.45
C LEU A 452 -8.78 -7.02 -19.24
N ASP A 453 -8.70 -7.86 -20.26
CA ASP A 453 -9.86 -8.39 -20.99
C ASP A 453 -10.80 -9.15 -20.05
N SER A 454 -10.25 -10.02 -19.19
CA SER A 454 -11.02 -10.73 -18.17
C SER A 454 -11.67 -9.79 -17.16
N CYS A 455 -10.97 -8.72 -16.76
CA CYS A 455 -11.54 -7.70 -15.88
C CYS A 455 -12.68 -6.93 -16.55
N LEU A 456 -12.51 -6.51 -17.81
CA LEU A 456 -13.52 -5.78 -18.56
C LEU A 456 -14.77 -6.64 -18.82
N ASP A 457 -14.59 -7.92 -19.18
CA ASP A 457 -15.68 -8.90 -19.30
C ASP A 457 -16.47 -9.00 -17.99
N PHE A 458 -15.77 -9.18 -16.86
CA PHE A 458 -16.42 -9.24 -15.55
C PHE A 458 -17.17 -7.95 -15.17
N LEU A 459 -16.63 -6.78 -15.53
CA LEU A 459 -17.20 -5.47 -15.20
C LEU A 459 -18.42 -5.13 -16.07
N LEU A 460 -18.40 -5.51 -17.35
CA LEU A 460 -19.39 -5.10 -18.34
C LEU A 460 -20.49 -6.13 -18.56
N ASN A 461 -20.21 -7.42 -18.33
CA ASN A 461 -21.18 -8.49 -18.55
C ASN A 461 -21.81 -8.95 -17.23
N ASP A 462 -23.12 -9.18 -17.25
CA ASP A 462 -23.95 -9.52 -16.07
C ASP A 462 -23.94 -11.01 -15.68
N LYS A 463 -22.94 -11.79 -16.12
CA LYS A 463 -22.82 -13.20 -15.74
C LYS A 463 -22.60 -13.40 -14.25
#